data_AF-A0AA37PJS5-F1
#
_entry.id   AF-A0AA37PJS5-F1
#
_cell.length_a   1.000
_cell.length_b   1.000
_cell.length_c   1.000
_cell.angle_alpha   90.00
_cell.angle_beta   90.00
_cell.angle_gamma   90.00
#
_symmetry.space_group_name_H-M   'P 1'
#
loop_
_entity.id
_entity.type
_entity.pdbx_description
1 polymer ?
#
loop_
_entity_poly.entity_id
_entity_poly.type
_entity_poly.pdbx_seq_one_letter_code
_entity_poly.pdbx_strand_id
1 'polypeptide(L)'
;MQRHRTLEKLFAALALAAALLSATAVAPSAHADVVAYLVNVTMRPGYHFANADAALSYGHGICDRVSQGRGYADVMGDVKADFNTTDEYQASYLISQAVNELCPAQIWQLRNSAAHYRPPAATS
;
A
#
# COMPACT_ATOMS: atom_id res chain seq x y z
N MET A 1 -17.36 -55.69 6.92
CA MET A 1 -16.70 -54.83 5.91
C MET A 1 -17.22 -53.39 5.85
N GLN A 2 -18.51 -53.11 6.09
CA GLN A 2 -19.10 -51.76 5.92
C GLN A 2 -18.66 -50.71 6.96
N ARG A 3 -18.42 -51.13 8.23
CA ARG A 3 -17.96 -50.25 9.33
C ARG A 3 -16.53 -49.74 9.13
N HIS A 4 -15.64 -50.53 8.51
CA HIS A 4 -14.28 -50.09 8.20
C HIS A 4 -14.27 -49.00 7.12
N ARG A 5 -15.12 -49.14 6.10
CA ARG A 5 -15.28 -48.14 5.03
C ARG A 5 -15.85 -46.80 5.51
N THR A 6 -16.67 -46.77 6.55
CA THR A 6 -17.17 -45.51 7.13
C THR A 6 -16.15 -44.84 8.04
N LEU A 7 -15.38 -45.61 8.82
CA LEU A 7 -14.29 -45.07 9.64
C LEU A 7 -13.17 -44.45 8.79
N GLU A 8 -12.78 -45.09 7.67
CA GLU A 8 -11.76 -44.54 6.77
C GLU A 8 -12.20 -43.23 6.11
N LYS A 9 -13.47 -43.13 5.71
CA LYS A 9 -14.02 -41.90 5.12
C LYS A 9 -14.06 -40.73 6.12
N LEU A 10 -14.39 -41.02 7.39
CA LEU A 10 -14.40 -40.01 8.44
C LEU A 10 -12.98 -39.53 8.78
N PHE A 11 -12.00 -40.44 8.82
CA PHE A 11 -10.59 -40.08 9.00
C PHE A 11 -10.05 -39.24 7.85
N ALA A 12 -10.36 -39.61 6.61
CA ALA A 12 -9.96 -38.84 5.43
C ALA A 12 -10.57 -37.43 5.42
N ALA A 13 -11.84 -37.29 5.80
CA ALA A 13 -12.51 -36.00 5.89
C ALA A 13 -11.92 -35.12 7.01
N LEU A 14 -11.60 -35.71 8.17
CA LEU A 14 -10.98 -34.99 9.29
C LEU A 14 -9.55 -34.55 8.97
N ALA A 15 -8.79 -35.40 8.27
CA ALA A 15 -7.43 -35.08 7.81
C ALA A 15 -7.42 -33.95 6.77
N LEU A 16 -8.37 -33.95 5.83
CA LEU A 16 -8.52 -32.84 4.88
C LEU A 16 -8.90 -31.53 5.56
N ALA A 17 -9.82 -31.57 6.53
CA ALA A 17 -10.20 -30.39 7.30
C ALA A 17 -9.00 -29.84 8.10
N ALA A 18 -8.25 -30.71 8.78
CA ALA A 18 -7.06 -30.31 9.53
C ALA A 18 -5.97 -29.69 8.62
N ALA A 19 -5.76 -30.24 7.43
CA ALA A 19 -4.79 -29.72 6.46
C ALA A 19 -5.15 -28.32 5.94
N LEU A 20 -6.44 -28.02 5.78
CA LEU A 20 -6.93 -26.70 5.35
C LEU A 20 -6.78 -25.63 6.46
N LEU A 21 -6.84 -26.02 7.73
CA LEU A 21 -6.65 -25.11 8.86
C LEU A 21 -5.18 -24.75 9.14
N SER A 22 -4.23 -25.61 8.75
CA SER A 22 -2.79 -25.36 8.94
C SER A 22 -2.16 -24.37 7.95
N ALA A 23 -2.89 -23.94 6.91
CA ALA A 23 -2.38 -23.04 5.87
C ALA A 23 -2.65 -21.56 6.16
N THR A 24 -2.55 -21.11 7.42
CA THR A 24 -2.53 -19.67 7.72
C THR A 24 -1.19 -19.11 7.27
N ALA A 25 -1.12 -18.68 6.01
CA ALA A 25 -0.01 -17.88 5.52
C ALA A 25 0.05 -16.61 6.38
N VAL A 26 1.04 -16.52 7.27
CA VAL A 26 1.38 -15.26 7.93
C VAL A 26 1.85 -14.33 6.81
N ALA A 27 0.98 -13.38 6.43
CA ALA A 27 1.38 -12.33 5.52
C ALA A 27 2.58 -11.60 6.17
N PRO A 28 3.67 -11.35 5.42
CA PRO A 28 4.78 -10.57 5.94
C PRO A 28 4.23 -9.25 6.51
N SER A 29 4.60 -8.92 7.75
CA SER A 29 4.36 -7.59 8.27
C SER A 29 5.19 -6.61 7.45
N ALA A 30 4.54 -5.77 6.64
CA ALA A 30 5.21 -4.66 6.00
C ALA A 30 5.69 -3.72 7.11
N HIS A 31 7.01 -3.58 7.24
CA HIS A 31 7.64 -2.62 8.12
C HIS A 31 7.99 -1.37 7.32
N ALA A 32 8.12 -0.23 8.01
CA ALA A 32 8.61 0.97 7.36
C ALA A 32 10.06 0.75 6.89
N ASP A 33 10.32 1.02 5.62
CA ASP A 33 11.62 0.98 4.95
C ASP A 33 11.97 2.37 4.42
N VAL A 34 12.66 3.14 5.27
CA VAL A 34 13.16 4.48 4.98
C VAL A 34 14.12 4.48 3.79
N VAL A 35 14.92 3.42 3.63
CA VAL A 35 15.93 3.33 2.57
C VAL A 35 15.25 3.08 1.23
N ALA A 36 14.29 2.15 1.17
CA ALA A 36 13.51 1.91 -0.03
C ALA A 36 12.77 3.17 -0.49
N TYR A 37 12.15 3.90 0.44
CA TYR A 37 11.51 5.18 0.13
C TYR A 37 12.49 6.17 -0.49
N LEU A 38 13.61 6.44 0.20
CA LEU A 38 14.60 7.42 -0.26
C LEU A 38 15.15 7.05 -1.63
N VAL A 39 15.52 5.78 -1.86
CA VAL A 39 16.00 5.31 -3.17
C VAL A 39 14.97 5.59 -4.27
N ASN A 40 13.69 5.28 -4.03
CA ASN A 40 12.65 5.42 -5.04
C ASN A 40 12.28 6.87 -5.36
N VAL A 41 12.39 7.81 -4.40
CA VAL A 41 11.95 9.20 -4.59
C VAL A 41 13.09 10.19 -4.85
N THR A 42 14.32 9.89 -4.41
CA THR A 42 15.47 10.80 -4.62
C THR A 42 16.25 10.48 -5.88
N MET A 43 16.25 9.22 -6.35
CA MET A 43 16.88 8.85 -7.61
C MET A 43 15.96 9.05 -8.82
N ARG A 44 14.66 9.20 -8.59
CA ARG A 44 13.68 9.47 -9.65
C ARG A 44 13.66 10.97 -9.98
N PRO A 45 13.87 11.37 -11.24
CA PRO A 45 13.74 12.77 -11.64
C PRO A 45 12.34 13.31 -11.35
N GLY A 46 12.25 14.60 -11.01
CA GLY A 46 10.99 15.34 -10.86
C GLY A 46 10.63 15.71 -9.41
N TYR A 47 11.16 14.99 -8.41
CA TYR A 47 11.01 15.40 -7.01
C TYR A 47 12.28 16.12 -6.57
N HIS A 48 12.29 17.45 -6.70
CA HIS A 48 13.43 18.31 -6.41
C HIS A 48 13.60 18.56 -4.90
N PHE A 49 13.63 17.49 -4.10
CA PHE A 49 13.88 17.61 -2.66
C PHE A 49 15.29 18.16 -2.41
N ALA A 50 15.40 19.06 -1.44
CA ALA A 50 16.68 19.69 -1.10
C ALA A 50 17.71 18.70 -0.53
N ASN A 51 17.24 17.67 0.20
CA ASN A 51 18.04 16.60 0.79
C ASN A 51 17.12 15.44 1.22
N ALA A 52 17.73 14.37 1.78
CA ALA A 52 17.00 13.20 2.25
C ALA A 52 16.02 13.52 3.39
N ASP A 53 16.38 14.36 4.34
CA ASP A 53 15.48 14.76 5.45
C ASP A 53 14.23 15.49 4.94
N ALA A 54 14.38 16.36 3.94
CA ALA A 54 13.25 17.02 3.30
C ALA A 54 12.31 16.01 2.61
N ALA A 55 12.87 15.01 1.92
CA ALA A 55 12.09 13.95 1.29
C ALA A 55 11.34 13.10 2.33
N LEU A 56 11.99 12.76 3.45
CA LEU A 56 11.37 12.00 4.54
C LEU A 56 10.28 12.81 5.24
N SER A 57 10.55 14.07 5.56
CA SER A 57 9.56 14.96 6.16
C SER A 57 8.32 15.08 5.29
N TYR A 58 8.49 15.19 3.96
CA TYR A 58 7.37 15.25 3.04
C TYR A 58 6.60 13.92 2.97
N GLY A 59 7.30 12.78 2.92
CA GLY A 59 6.70 11.45 2.93
C GLY A 59 5.90 11.17 4.20
N HIS A 60 6.44 11.52 5.37
CA HIS A 60 5.69 11.45 6.64
C HIS A 60 4.50 12.40 6.66
N GLY A 61 4.60 13.60 6.06
CA GLY A 61 3.46 14.49 5.89
C GLY A 61 2.32 13.88 5.05
N ILE A 62 2.64 13.07 4.03
CA ILE A 62 1.62 12.28 3.31
C ILE A 62 0.99 11.26 4.25
N CYS A 63 1.81 10.51 5.00
CA CYS A 63 1.33 9.51 5.96
C CYS A 63 0.37 10.12 7.01
N ASP A 64 0.70 11.29 7.54
CA ASP A 64 -0.13 12.00 8.51
C ASP A 64 -1.49 12.36 7.91
N ARG A 65 -1.51 12.93 6.69
CA ARG A 65 -2.77 13.25 5.98
C ARG A 65 -3.64 12.00 5.81
N VAL A 66 -3.06 10.89 5.37
CA VAL A 66 -3.81 9.62 5.18
C VAL A 66 -4.33 9.10 6.52
N SER A 67 -3.51 9.15 7.59
CA SER A 67 -3.90 8.70 8.93
C SER A 67 -5.07 9.51 9.51
N GLN A 68 -5.18 10.79 9.15
CA GLN A 68 -6.27 11.69 9.52
C GLN A 68 -7.54 11.46 8.68
N GLY A 69 -7.52 10.50 7.75
CA GLY A 69 -8.65 10.18 6.89
C GLY A 69 -8.84 11.10 5.69
N ARG A 70 -7.84 11.91 5.33
CA ARG A 70 -7.88 12.72 4.10
C ARG A 70 -8.08 11.83 2.87
N GLY A 71 -8.92 12.27 1.95
CA GLY A 71 -9.21 11.51 0.74
C GLY A 71 -8.03 11.45 -0.22
N TYR A 72 -7.91 10.35 -0.99
CA TYR A 72 -6.86 10.20 -2.00
C TYR A 72 -6.84 11.36 -3.02
N ALA A 73 -8.02 11.85 -3.42
CA ALA A 73 -8.13 12.96 -4.36
C ALA A 73 -7.53 14.27 -3.81
N ASP A 74 -7.75 14.56 -2.53
CA ASP A 74 -7.20 15.76 -1.88
C ASP A 74 -5.68 15.65 -1.75
N VAL A 75 -5.20 14.50 -1.27
CA VAL A 75 -3.75 14.23 -1.15
C VAL A 75 -3.07 14.31 -2.54
N MET A 76 -3.72 13.82 -3.59
CA MET A 76 -3.24 13.95 -4.97
C MET A 76 -3.15 15.42 -5.39
N GLY A 77 -4.20 16.19 -5.13
CA GLY A 77 -4.23 17.63 -5.44
C GLY A 77 -3.12 18.39 -4.74
N ASP A 78 -2.91 18.15 -3.45
CA ASP A 78 -1.83 18.75 -2.66
C ASP A 78 -0.47 18.42 -3.26
N VAL A 79 -0.20 17.14 -3.55
CA VAL A 79 1.09 16.71 -4.11
C VAL A 79 1.34 17.34 -5.47
N LYS A 80 0.33 17.40 -6.33
CA LYS A 80 0.46 18.06 -7.63
C LYS A 80 0.74 19.56 -7.49
N ALA A 81 0.09 20.22 -6.54
CA ALA A 81 0.31 21.64 -6.26
C ALA A 81 1.72 21.90 -5.71
N ASP A 82 2.15 21.11 -4.72
CA ASP A 82 3.46 21.26 -4.05
C ASP A 82 4.63 21.07 -5.04
N PHE A 83 4.48 20.15 -6.00
CA PHE A 83 5.48 19.91 -7.05
C PHE A 83 5.24 20.70 -8.34
N ASN A 84 4.22 21.56 -8.37
CA ASN A 84 3.81 22.32 -9.56
C ASN A 84 3.75 21.44 -10.83
N THR A 85 3.10 20.28 -10.72
CA THR A 85 3.03 19.26 -11.78
C THR A 85 1.59 18.92 -12.13
N THR A 86 1.33 18.66 -13.41
CA THR A 86 0.07 18.08 -13.88
C THR A 86 0.16 16.56 -14.06
N ASP A 87 1.35 15.98 -13.87
CA ASP A 87 1.62 14.55 -14.04
C ASP A 87 1.01 13.73 -12.89
N GLU A 88 -0.11 13.07 -13.20
CA GLU A 88 -0.81 12.15 -12.29
C GLU A 88 0.04 10.95 -11.89
N TYR A 89 0.88 10.44 -12.79
CA TYR A 89 1.74 9.30 -12.49
C TYR A 89 2.82 9.70 -11.50
N GLN A 90 3.42 10.88 -11.69
CA GLN A 90 4.37 11.44 -10.73
C GLN A 90 3.73 11.58 -9.35
N ALA A 91 2.58 12.21 -9.22
CA ALA A 91 1.96 12.41 -7.90
C ALA A 91 1.51 11.08 -7.25
N SER A 92 0.84 10.21 -8.01
CA SER A 92 0.38 8.90 -7.52
C SER A 92 1.52 7.97 -7.09
N TYR A 93 2.65 8.00 -7.81
CA TYR A 93 3.83 7.23 -7.46
C TYR A 93 4.41 7.68 -6.11
N LEU A 94 4.58 8.98 -5.90
CA LEU A 94 5.12 9.50 -4.64
C LEU A 94 4.22 9.15 -3.45
N ILE A 95 2.90 9.29 -3.60
CA ILE A 95 1.91 8.91 -2.57
C ILE A 95 2.03 7.42 -2.25
N SER A 96 2.11 6.57 -3.28
CA SER A 96 2.19 5.13 -3.11
C SER A 96 3.50 4.72 -2.43
N GLN A 97 4.63 5.34 -2.80
CA GLN A 97 5.93 5.11 -2.17
C GLN A 97 5.91 5.53 -0.70
N ALA A 98 5.40 6.71 -0.38
CA ALA A 98 5.31 7.17 1.01
C ALA A 98 4.47 6.20 1.86
N VAL A 99 3.31 5.76 1.37
CA VAL A 99 2.42 4.89 2.16
C VAL A 99 2.92 3.46 2.26
N ASN A 100 3.46 2.88 1.19
CA ASN A 100 3.99 1.52 1.23
C ASN A 100 5.23 1.43 2.12
N GLU A 101 6.13 2.40 2.00
CA GLU A 101 7.46 2.31 2.60
C GLU A 101 7.54 3.03 3.96
N LEU A 102 6.75 4.06 4.26
CA LEU A 102 6.88 4.80 5.53
C LEU A 102 5.73 4.54 6.52
N CYS A 103 4.53 4.24 6.03
CA CYS A 103 3.36 4.02 6.88
C CYS A 103 2.47 2.87 6.39
N PRO A 104 2.99 1.63 6.34
CA PRO A 104 2.26 0.48 5.79
C PRO A 104 0.93 0.18 6.51
N ALA A 105 0.79 0.58 7.77
CA ALA A 105 -0.47 0.52 8.52
C ALA A 105 -1.62 1.31 7.86
N GLN A 106 -1.29 2.30 7.02
CA GLN A 106 -2.25 3.19 6.33
C GLN A 106 -2.58 2.74 4.90
N ILE A 107 -2.01 1.63 4.41
CA ILE A 107 -2.26 1.12 3.05
C ILE A 107 -3.75 0.91 2.80
N TRP A 108 -4.46 0.32 3.77
CA TRP A 108 -5.90 0.09 3.62
C TRP A 108 -6.68 1.40 3.55
N GLN A 109 -6.35 2.37 4.41
CA GLN A 109 -7.00 3.68 4.43
C GLN A 109 -6.80 4.42 3.09
N LEU A 110 -5.58 4.43 2.57
CA LEU A 110 -5.28 5.02 1.27
C LEU A 110 -6.10 4.33 0.16
N ARG A 111 -6.06 3.00 0.08
CA ARG A 111 -6.78 2.22 -0.96
C ARG A 111 -8.29 2.43 -0.90
N ASN A 112 -8.86 2.43 0.30
CA ASN A 112 -10.28 2.67 0.51
C ASN A 112 -10.66 4.08 0.02
N SER A 113 -9.86 5.10 0.36
CA SER A 113 -10.09 6.47 -0.10
C SER A 113 -9.92 6.67 -1.60
N ALA A 114 -9.19 5.77 -2.28
CA ALA A 114 -8.96 5.80 -3.72
C ALA A 114 -9.99 5.02 -4.55
N ALA A 115 -10.92 4.28 -3.92
CA ALA A 115 -11.80 3.31 -4.59
C ALA A 115 -12.65 3.88 -5.74
N HIS A 116 -12.94 5.19 -5.70
CA HIS A 116 -13.71 5.90 -6.73
C HIS A 116 -12.93 7.02 -7.40
N TYR A 117 -11.63 7.09 -7.14
CA TYR A 117 -10.78 8.09 -7.77
C TYR A 117 -10.69 7.82 -9.27
N ARG A 118 -10.90 8.87 -10.06
CA ARG A 118 -10.71 8.86 -11.50
C ARG A 118 -9.72 9.96 -11.85
N PRO A 119 -8.57 9.64 -12.45
CA PRO A 119 -7.66 10.65 -12.94
C PRO A 119 -8.38 11.57 -13.93
N PRO A 120 -8.08 12.88 -13.94
CA PRO A 120 -8.57 13.77 -14.99
C PRO A 120 -8.13 13.24 -16.36
N ALA A 121 -8.95 13.48 -17.38
CA ALA A 121 -8.59 13.13 -18.75
C ALA A 121 -7.27 13.80 -19.12
N ALA A 122 -6.34 13.04 -19.71
CA ALA A 122 -5.09 13.60 -20.19
C ALA A 122 -5.40 14.64 -21.28
N THR A 123 -5.23 15.92 -20.96
CA THR A 123 -5.31 16.99 -21.94
C THR A 123 -4.00 16.97 -22.72
N SER A 124 -4.08 16.49 -23.98
CA SER A 124 -2.97 16.52 -24.94
C SER A 124 -2.67 17.94 -25.40
#